data_AF-A0A2E4YDT5-F1
#
_entry.id   AF-A0A2E4YDT5-F1
#
_cell.length_a   1.000
_cell.length_b   1.000
_cell.length_c   1.000
_cell.angle_alpha   90.00
_cell.angle_beta   90.00
_cell.angle_gamma   90.00
#
_symmetry.space_group_name_H-M   'P 1'
#
loop_
_entity.id
_entity.type
_entity.pdbx_description
1 polymer ?
#
loop_
_entity_poly.entity_id
_entity_poly.type
_entity_poly.pdbx_seq_one_letter_code
_entity_poly.pdbx_strand_id
1 'polypeptide(L)'
;MPIRQQQKKTYQTFQGKKIDMDTLRQRNELTPAVGNARVNARGDELGPGGKIIKKRDDVIRDYYEEHPQAAPDEVAQVEQPVEEVAEPVQTKAQKKSTENAKKAKAAEKADAEDGWVEDADGNFVKRGD
;
A
#
# COMPACT_ATOMS: atom_id res chain seq x y z
N MET A 1 -15.71 -6.91 7.40
CA MET A 1 -14.29 -6.96 7.81
C MET A 1 -13.90 -5.62 8.39
N PRO A 2 -13.16 -5.53 9.51
CA PRO A 2 -12.75 -4.24 10.06
C PRO A 2 -11.70 -3.60 9.14
N ILE A 3 -12.05 -2.45 8.56
CA ILE A 3 -11.15 -1.64 7.74
C ILE A 3 -10.08 -1.06 8.67
N ARG A 4 -8.82 -1.46 8.50
CA ARG A 4 -7.71 -0.89 9.27
C ARG A 4 -7.58 0.58 8.91
N GLN A 5 -7.88 1.46 9.86
CA GLN A 5 -7.72 2.90 9.69
C GLN A 5 -6.24 3.22 9.53
N GLN A 6 -5.85 3.73 8.36
CA GLN A 6 -4.49 4.14 8.09
C GLN A 6 -4.08 5.24 9.06
N GLN A 7 -2.92 5.07 9.71
CA GLN A 7 -2.43 6.05 10.67
C GLN A 7 -2.04 7.34 9.94
N LYS A 8 -2.44 8.50 10.50
CA LYS A 8 -2.16 9.81 9.93
C LYS A 8 -0.66 10.08 9.89
N LYS A 9 -0.14 10.46 8.72
CA LYS A 9 1.27 10.78 8.53
C LYS A 9 1.56 12.16 9.13
N THR A 10 2.28 12.17 10.25
CA THR A 10 2.80 13.40 10.86
C THR A 10 4.27 13.55 10.51
N TYR A 11 4.66 14.72 10.03
CA TYR A 11 6.03 15.07 9.67
C TYR A 11 6.62 16.05 10.69
N GLN A 12 7.95 16.14 10.77
CA GLN A 12 8.63 17.06 11.66
C GLN A 12 9.52 18.01 10.86
N THR A 13 9.43 19.30 11.14
CA THR A 13 10.32 20.31 10.55
C THR A 13 11.71 20.23 11.16
N PHE A 14 12.66 20.86 10.49
CA PHE A 14 14.01 21.08 11.01
C PHE A 14 14.02 21.79 12.38
N GLN A 15 13.05 22.66 12.67
CA GLN A 15 12.90 23.36 13.94
C GLN A 15 12.14 22.55 15.02
N GLY A 16 11.84 21.28 14.76
CA GLY A 16 11.16 20.40 15.72
C GLY A 16 9.64 20.54 15.79
N LYS A 17 9.01 21.40 14.97
CA LYS A 17 7.55 21.51 14.90
C LYS A 17 6.95 20.31 14.16
N LYS A 18 5.95 19.67 14.76
CA LYS A 18 5.14 18.61 14.13
C LYS A 18 4.13 19.22 13.16
N ILE A 19 4.10 18.72 11.93
CA ILE A 19 3.19 19.12 10.85
C ILE A 19 2.34 17.93 10.48
N ASP A 20 1.03 18.09 10.60
CA ASP A 20 0.05 17.22 9.96
C ASP A 20 -0.37 17.88 8.64
N MET A 21 -0.12 17.20 7.53
CA MET A 21 -0.39 17.69 6.17
C MET A 21 -1.88 17.96 5.94
N ASP A 22 -2.77 17.16 6.53
CA ASP A 22 -4.21 17.35 6.39
C ASP A 22 -4.65 18.63 7.08
N THR A 23 -4.16 18.87 8.29
CA THR A 23 -4.48 20.10 9.03
C THR A 23 -3.88 21.34 8.38
N LEU A 24 -2.72 21.21 7.74
CA LEU A 24 -2.08 22.31 7.03
C LEU A 24 -2.88 22.68 5.77
N ARG A 25 -3.36 21.67 5.03
CA ARG A 25 -4.23 21.86 3.87
C ARG A 25 -5.54 22.53 4.25
N GLN A 26 -6.16 22.10 5.35
CA GLN A 26 -7.43 22.66 5.83
C GLN A 26 -7.29 24.11 6.33
N ARG A 27 -6.18 24.46 7.00
CA ARG A 27 -5.95 25.86 7.40
C ARG A 27 -5.74 26.79 6.22
N ASN A 28 -5.30 26.25 5.09
CA ASN A 28 -4.86 27.01 3.93
C ASN A 28 -5.76 26.80 2.70
N GLU A 29 -7.05 26.49 2.89
CA GLU A 29 -7.98 26.13 1.82
C GLU A 29 -8.04 27.15 0.66
N LEU A 30 -8.09 28.44 0.98
CA LEU A 30 -8.20 29.53 0.00
C LEU A 30 -6.84 30.02 -0.51
N THR A 31 -5.75 29.50 0.04
CA THR A 31 -4.43 29.91 -0.42
C THR A 31 -4.12 29.26 -1.77
N PRO A 32 -3.50 30.01 -2.70
CA PRO A 32 -3.04 29.44 -3.95
C PRO A 32 -2.04 28.33 -3.66
N ALA A 33 -2.18 27.21 -4.35
CA ALA A 33 -1.27 26.09 -4.23
C ALA A 33 0.13 26.52 -4.70
N VAL A 34 1.13 26.06 -3.96
CA VAL A 34 2.53 26.21 -4.36
C VAL A 34 2.84 25.16 -5.43
N GLY A 35 2.94 25.58 -6.70
CA GLY A 35 3.25 24.71 -7.84
C GLY A 35 2.88 25.32 -9.20
N ASN A 36 3.04 24.54 -10.28
CA ASN A 36 2.70 24.96 -11.64
C ASN A 36 1.19 24.85 -11.95
N ALA A 37 0.44 24.14 -11.11
CA ALA A 37 -1.00 24.03 -11.22
C ALA A 37 -1.66 25.29 -10.66
N ARG A 38 -2.53 25.90 -11.46
CA ARG A 38 -3.29 27.10 -11.05
C ARG A 38 -4.50 26.67 -10.21
N VAL A 39 -4.25 26.08 -9.05
CA VAL A 39 -5.30 25.59 -8.13
C VAL A 39 -5.06 26.12 -6.72
N ASN A 40 -6.08 26.10 -5.87
CA ASN A 40 -5.91 26.33 -4.43
C ASN A 40 -5.64 25.00 -3.68
N ALA A 41 -5.33 25.08 -2.38
CA ALA A 41 -5.12 23.88 -1.56
C ALA A 41 -6.36 22.96 -1.45
N ARG A 42 -7.55 23.53 -1.66
CA ARG A 42 -8.83 22.78 -1.72
C ARG A 42 -9.00 22.01 -3.05
N GLY A 43 -8.36 22.45 -4.12
CA GLY A 43 -8.45 21.89 -5.48
C GLY A 43 -9.37 22.67 -6.43
N ASP A 44 -9.82 23.87 -6.06
CA ASP A 44 -10.53 24.78 -6.97
C ASP A 44 -9.56 25.39 -7.98
N GLU A 45 -10.02 25.61 -9.20
CA GLU A 45 -9.23 26.22 -10.28
C GLU A 45 -9.17 27.74 -10.13
N LEU A 46 -7.95 28.27 -10.27
CA LEU A 46 -7.61 29.66 -10.00
C LEU A 46 -7.23 30.41 -11.29
N GLY A 47 -7.99 31.46 -11.57
CA GLY A 47 -7.82 32.36 -12.69
C GLY A 47 -6.74 33.42 -12.51
N PRO A 48 -6.55 34.28 -13.52
CA PRO A 48 -5.64 35.43 -13.39
C PRO A 48 -6.10 36.31 -12.23
N GLY A 49 -5.16 36.66 -11.33
CA GLY A 49 -5.46 37.45 -10.14
C GLY A 49 -6.01 36.67 -8.94
N GLY A 50 -5.90 35.34 -8.92
CA GLY A 50 -6.21 34.54 -7.74
C GLY A 50 -7.72 34.34 -7.49
N LYS A 51 -8.55 34.55 -8.52
CA LYS A 51 -10.01 34.37 -8.43
C LYS A 51 -10.39 32.93 -8.77
N ILE A 52 -11.36 32.38 -8.07
CA ILE A 52 -11.84 31.01 -8.30
C ILE A 52 -12.71 31.01 -9.58
N ILE A 53 -12.28 30.27 -10.61
CA ILE A 53 -13.05 30.12 -11.86
C ILE A 53 -13.99 28.93 -11.77
N LYS A 54 -13.48 27.76 -11.34
CA LYS A 54 -14.24 26.53 -11.18
C LYS A 54 -14.01 25.94 -9.79
N LYS A 55 -15.06 25.37 -9.20
CA LYS A 55 -14.92 24.61 -7.95
C LYS A 55 -14.34 23.24 -8.24
N ARG A 56 -13.67 22.66 -7.25
CA ARG A 56 -13.13 21.30 -7.35
C ARG A 56 -14.17 20.29 -7.83
N ASP A 57 -15.38 20.35 -7.28
CA ASP A 57 -16.44 19.38 -7.58
C ASP A 57 -16.89 19.48 -9.03
N ASP A 58 -16.98 20.71 -9.57
CA ASP A 58 -17.31 20.95 -10.97
C ASP A 58 -16.19 20.46 -11.90
N VAL A 59 -14.91 20.71 -11.55
CA VAL A 59 -13.76 20.21 -12.32
C VAL A 59 -13.75 18.68 -12.39
N ILE A 60 -14.02 18.02 -11.26
CA ILE A 60 -14.06 16.55 -11.20
C ILE A 60 -15.24 16.02 -12.03
N ARG A 61 -16.40 16.67 -11.93
CA ARG A 61 -17.59 16.31 -12.69
C ARG A 61 -17.36 16.45 -14.19
N ASP A 62 -16.87 17.60 -14.64
CA ASP A 62 -16.52 17.87 -16.03
C ASP A 62 -15.57 16.79 -16.58
N TYR A 63 -14.53 16.43 -15.81
CA TYR A 63 -13.57 15.39 -16.19
C TYR A 63 -14.23 14.02 -16.42
N TYR A 64 -15.14 13.59 -15.55
CA TYR A 64 -15.82 12.31 -15.72
C TYR A 64 -16.90 12.33 -16.82
N GLU A 65 -17.53 13.49 -17.06
CA GLU A 65 -18.47 13.67 -18.18
C GLU A 65 -17.74 13.64 -19.54
N GLU A 66 -16.56 14.25 -19.64
CA GLU A 66 -15.73 14.27 -20.86
C GLU A 66 -14.98 12.95 -21.10
N HIS A 67 -14.68 12.20 -20.03
CA HIS A 67 -13.96 10.93 -20.11
C HIS A 67 -14.79 9.77 -19.55
N PRO A 68 -15.78 9.27 -20.31
CA PRO A 68 -16.64 8.15 -19.88
C PRO A 68 -15.89 6.83 -19.69
N GLN A 69 -14.63 6.73 -20.17
CA GLN A 69 -13.76 5.58 -19.96
C GLN A 69 -12.84 5.70 -18.73
N ALA A 70 -12.83 6.85 -18.05
CA ALA A 70 -12.00 7.10 -16.86
C ALA A 70 -12.54 6.43 -15.60
N ALA A 71 -13.82 6.06 -15.60
CA ALA A 71 -14.43 5.18 -14.62
C ALA A 71 -14.96 3.95 -15.37
N PRO A 72 -14.10 2.96 -15.69
CA PRO A 72 -14.62 1.67 -16.11
C PRO A 72 -15.51 1.16 -14.98
N ASP A 73 -16.78 0.88 -15.29
CA ASP A 73 -17.60 0.06 -14.42
C ASP A 73 -16.81 -1.23 -14.22
N GLU A 74 -16.26 -1.42 -13.02
CA GLU A 74 -15.86 -2.75 -12.57
C GLU A 74 -17.17 -3.54 -12.47
N VAL A 75 -17.61 -4.10 -13.60
CA VAL A 75 -18.49 -5.26 -13.57
C VAL A 75 -17.75 -6.24 -12.67
N ALA A 76 -18.29 -6.43 -11.47
CA ALA A 76 -17.86 -7.51 -10.62
C ALA A 76 -17.95 -8.75 -11.51
N GLN A 77 -16.81 -9.28 -11.93
CA GLN A 77 -16.75 -10.63 -12.45
C GLN A 77 -17.13 -11.47 -11.25
N VAL A 78 -18.44 -11.69 -11.09
CA VAL A 78 -18.96 -12.80 -10.34
C VAL A 78 -18.34 -13.99 -11.05
N GLU A 79 -17.27 -14.50 -10.47
CA GLU A 79 -16.73 -15.81 -10.82
C GLU A 79 -17.93 -16.75 -10.70
N GLN A 80 -18.52 -17.08 -11.85
CA GLN A 80 -19.45 -18.19 -11.92
C GLN A 80 -18.69 -19.38 -11.35
N PRO A 81 -19.27 -20.18 -10.44
CA PRO A 81 -18.59 -21.34 -9.90
C PRO A 81 -18.26 -22.25 -11.08
N VAL A 82 -16.99 -22.23 -11.48
CA VAL A 82 -16.48 -23.09 -12.54
C VAL A 82 -16.50 -24.50 -11.96
N GLU A 83 -17.45 -25.27 -12.44
CA GLU A 83 -17.56 -26.69 -12.19
C GLU A 83 -16.23 -27.35 -12.54
N GLU A 84 -15.76 -28.15 -11.60
CA GLU A 84 -14.46 -28.80 -11.54
C GLU A 84 -14.12 -29.57 -12.82
N VAL A 85 -13.17 -29.06 -13.63
CA VAL A 85 -12.33 -29.90 -14.49
C VAL A 85 -10.89 -29.45 -14.33
N ALA A 86 -10.10 -30.40 -13.85
CA ALA A 86 -8.71 -30.27 -13.47
C ALA A 86 -7.80 -29.76 -14.60
N GLU A 87 -6.96 -28.77 -14.28
CA GLU A 87 -5.50 -28.76 -14.56
C GLU A 87 -4.84 -27.53 -13.89
N PRO A 88 -3.88 -27.71 -12.95
CA PRO A 88 -3.32 -26.58 -12.21
C PRO A 88 -2.23 -25.86 -13.02
N VAL A 89 -2.61 -24.80 -13.74
CA VAL A 89 -1.62 -23.89 -14.35
C VAL A 89 -1.09 -22.93 -13.29
N GLN A 90 0.06 -23.28 -12.70
CA GLN A 90 0.74 -22.47 -11.68
C GLN A 90 1.23 -21.13 -12.24
N THR A 91 0.86 -20.03 -11.59
CA THR A 91 1.40 -18.70 -11.90
C THR A 91 2.86 -18.56 -11.42
N LYS A 92 3.65 -17.73 -12.10
CA LYS A 92 5.08 -17.48 -11.79
C LYS A 92 5.31 -16.96 -10.36
N ALA A 93 4.30 -16.31 -9.76
CA ALA A 93 4.33 -15.84 -8.37
C ALA A 93 4.17 -16.99 -7.36
N GLN A 94 3.37 -18.01 -7.67
CA GLN A 94 3.16 -19.20 -6.82
C GLN A 94 4.36 -20.16 -6.84
N LYS A 95 5.12 -20.21 -7.94
CA LYS A 95 6.38 -20.97 -8.00
C LYS A 95 7.46 -20.38 -7.07
N LYS A 96 7.50 -19.04 -6.94
CA LYS A 96 8.50 -18.36 -6.10
C LYS A 96 8.20 -18.49 -4.60
N SER A 97 6.93 -18.56 -4.21
CA SER A 97 6.54 -18.79 -2.80
C SER A 97 6.74 -20.24 -2.37
N THR A 98 6.52 -21.21 -3.25
CA THR A 98 6.77 -22.63 -2.95
C THR A 98 8.27 -22.96 -2.91
N GLU A 99 9.10 -22.31 -3.72
CA GLU A 99 10.57 -22.46 -3.67
C GLU A 99 11.17 -21.85 -2.38
N ASN A 100 10.71 -20.67 -1.96
CA ASN A 100 11.13 -20.07 -0.68
C ASN A 100 10.68 -20.89 0.54
N ALA A 101 9.48 -21.47 0.50
CA ALA A 101 9.02 -22.36 1.57
C ALA A 101 9.84 -23.66 1.65
N LYS A 102 10.25 -24.23 0.51
CA LYS A 102 11.14 -25.39 0.48
C LYS A 102 12.56 -25.04 0.97
N LYS A 103 13.07 -23.85 0.64
CA LYS A 103 14.39 -23.38 1.13
C LYS A 103 14.39 -23.11 2.64
N ALA A 104 13.30 -22.56 3.19
CA ALA A 104 13.15 -22.36 4.62
C ALA A 104 13.06 -23.70 5.39
N LYS A 105 12.28 -24.66 4.87
CA LYS A 105 12.21 -26.01 5.46
C LYS A 105 13.52 -26.78 5.37
N ALA A 106 14.33 -26.56 4.34
CA ALA A 106 15.66 -27.18 4.22
C ALA A 106 16.68 -26.55 5.18
N ALA A 107 16.60 -25.24 5.43
CA ALA A 107 17.44 -24.56 6.41
C ALA A 107 17.12 -24.99 7.86
N GLU A 108 15.84 -25.14 8.20
CA GLU A 108 15.42 -25.63 9.52
C GLU A 108 15.77 -27.11 9.74
N LYS A 109 15.80 -27.90 8.67
CA LYS A 109 16.23 -29.30 8.75
C LYS A 109 17.76 -29.44 8.92
N ALA A 110 18.54 -28.52 8.35
CA ALA A 110 20.00 -28.50 8.52
C ALA A 110 20.38 -28.07 9.96
N ASP A 111 19.66 -27.11 10.53
CA ASP A 111 19.86 -26.67 11.93
C ASP A 111 19.40 -27.75 12.94
N ALA A 112 18.38 -28.53 12.59
CA ALA A 112 17.91 -29.66 13.40
C ALA A 112 18.83 -30.90 13.36
N GLU A 113 19.67 -31.04 12.34
CA GLU A 113 20.66 -32.12 12.23
C GLU A 113 21.95 -31.80 13.02
N ASP A 114 22.23 -30.52 13.31
CA ASP A 114 23.30 -30.02 14.20
C ASP A 114 22.83 -29.94 15.69
N GLY A 115 22.15 -30.97 16.16
CA GLY A 115 21.56 -31.00 17.50
C GLY A 115 22.60 -31.04 18.63
N TRP A 116 22.63 -30.00 19.46
CA TRP A 116 23.32 -30.00 20.76
C TRP A 116 22.65 -31.00 21.70
N VAL A 117 23.46 -31.84 22.36
CA VAL A 117 23.01 -32.84 23.35
C VAL A 117 23.56 -32.44 24.71
N GLU A 118 22.74 -32.54 25.75
CA GLU A 118 23.15 -32.28 27.14
C GLU A 118 23.86 -33.53 27.70
N ASP A 119 25.09 -33.36 28.19
CA ASP A 119 25.86 -34.42 28.81
C ASP A 119 25.40 -34.71 30.25
N ALA A 120 25.97 -35.75 30.88
CA ALA A 120 25.60 -36.15 32.24
C ALA A 120 25.91 -35.08 33.32
N ASP A 121 26.70 -34.07 32.99
CA ASP A 121 27.08 -32.96 33.85
C ASP A 121 26.24 -31.69 33.58
N GLY A 122 25.25 -31.77 32.67
CA GLY A 122 24.34 -30.67 32.35
C GLY A 122 24.91 -29.65 31.36
N ASN A 123 26.00 -29.97 30.65
CA ASN A 123 26.58 -29.10 29.63
C ASN A 123 26.08 -29.51 28.24
N PHE A 124 25.69 -28.51 27.44
CA PHE A 124 25.30 -28.74 26.03
C PHE A 124 26.54 -28.85 25.15
N VAL A 125 26.76 -30.01 24.53
CA VAL A 125 27.83 -30.29 23.57
C VAL A 125 27.26 -30.65 22.20
N LYS A 126 27.93 -30.23 21.11
CA LYS A 126 27.50 -30.57 19.75
C LYS A 126 27.71 -32.06 19.49
N ARG A 127 26.73 -32.72 18.88
CA ARG A 127 26.82 -34.15 18.56
C ARG A 127 27.86 -34.38 17.46
N GLY A 128 29.09 -34.74 17.83
CA GLY A 128 30.15 -35.10 16.87
C GLY A 128 31.59 -34.73 17.24
N ASP A 129 31.82 -34.01 18.35
CA ASP A 129 33.15 -33.81 18.96
C ASP A 129 33.36 -34.74 20.17
#